data_AF-A0A9Y2MUL2-F1
#
_entry.id   AF-A0A9Y2MUL2-F1
#
_cell.length_a   1.000
_cell.length_b   1.000
_cell.length_c   1.000
_cell.angle_alpha   90.00
_cell.angle_beta   90.00
_cell.angle_gamma   90.00
#
_symmetry.space_group_name_H-M   'P 1'
#
loop_
_entity.id
_entity.type
_entity.pdbx_description
1 polymer ?
#
loop_
_entity_poly.entity_id
_entity_poly.type
_entity_poly.pdbx_seq_one_letter_code
_entity_poly.pdbx_strand_id
1 'polypeptide(L)'
;MTPGRFDFTDADEILDRMGRTTGGIRAVLAELESTVERDLAGWTQEAQARYWAAKQAWTEAVGRMPDCVDRAREAFREIAGNSGAAGPGPCGVCSEA
;
A
#
# COMPACT_ATOMS: atom_id res chain seq x y z
N MET A 1 -6.22 19.42 27.61
CA MET A 1 -5.49 18.77 26.50
C MET A 1 -5.77 17.29 26.62
N THR A 2 -6.78 16.80 25.90
CA THR A 2 -7.21 15.40 25.94
C THR A 2 -6.13 14.55 25.27
N PRO A 3 -5.76 13.36 25.81
CA PRO A 3 -4.78 12.49 25.15
C PRO A 3 -5.19 12.28 23.70
N GLY A 4 -4.28 12.64 22.79
CA GLY A 4 -4.52 12.70 21.36
C GLY A 4 -4.94 11.35 20.83
N ARG A 5 -6.24 11.18 20.63
CA ARG A 5 -6.79 10.15 19.77
C ARG A 5 -6.23 10.48 18.39
N PHE A 6 -5.17 9.77 17.98
CA PHE A 6 -4.63 9.90 16.63
C PHE A 6 -5.80 9.77 15.67
N ASP A 7 -6.05 10.77 14.83
CA ASP A 7 -7.14 10.72 13.88
C ASP A 7 -6.73 9.78 12.74
N PHE A 8 -7.14 8.52 12.84
CA PHE A 8 -6.87 7.51 11.82
C PHE A 8 -7.60 7.82 10.50
N THR A 9 -8.51 8.80 10.47
CA THR A 9 -9.15 9.29 9.25
C THR A 9 -8.13 9.86 8.27
N ASP A 10 -7.14 10.61 8.76
CA ASP A 10 -6.07 11.18 7.93
C ASP A 10 -5.18 10.06 7.33
N ALA A 11 -4.91 9.01 8.11
CA ALA A 11 -4.12 7.87 7.66
C ALA A 11 -4.87 7.07 6.56
N ASP A 12 -6.17 6.85 6.73
CA ASP A 12 -7.00 6.18 5.72
C ASP A 12 -7.09 6.99 4.42
N GLU A 13 -7.21 8.32 4.49
CA GLU A 13 -7.20 9.17 3.30
C GLU A 13 -5.87 9.08 2.53
N ILE A 14 -4.74 9.08 3.25
CA ILE A 14 -3.42 8.91 2.66
C ILE A 14 -3.28 7.53 2.00
N LEU A 15 -3.73 6.47 2.66
CA LEU A 15 -3.70 5.10 2.11
C LEU A 15 -4.60 4.97 0.87
N ASP A 16 -5.77 5.60 0.86
CA ASP A 16 -6.63 5.67 -0.33
C ASP A 16 -5.94 6.41 -1.49
N ARG A 17 -5.26 7.51 -1.19
CA ARG A 17 -4.46 8.24 -2.19
C ARG A 17 -3.32 7.38 -2.71
N MET A 18 -2.64 6.61 -1.86
CA MET A 18 -1.62 5.65 -2.29
C MET A 18 -2.23 4.60 -3.22
N GLY A 19 -3.38 4.01 -2.87
CA GLY A 19 -4.09 3.04 -3.71
C GLY A 19 -4.44 3.61 -5.09
N ARG A 20 -5.00 4.83 -5.15
CA ARG A 20 -5.27 5.54 -6.42
C ARG A 20 -3.99 5.78 -7.23
N THR A 21 -2.91 6.15 -6.57
CA THR A 21 -1.61 6.41 -7.22
C THR A 21 -1.04 5.11 -7.81
N THR A 22 -1.09 4.00 -7.08
CA THR A 22 -0.71 2.67 -7.58
C THR A 22 -1.54 2.25 -8.79
N GLY A 23 -2.84 2.53 -8.78
CA GLY A 23 -3.71 2.32 -9.95
C GLY A 23 -3.26 3.18 -11.15
N GLY A 24 -2.95 4.46 -10.91
CA GLY A 24 -2.45 5.37 -11.94
C GLY A 24 -1.12 4.92 -12.55
N ILE A 25 -0.18 4.42 -11.74
CA ILE A 25 1.09 3.87 -12.22
C ILE A 25 0.85 2.71 -13.20
N ARG A 26 -0.12 1.82 -12.92
CA ARG A 26 -0.48 0.72 -13.82
C ARG A 26 -1.04 1.23 -15.15
N ALA A 27 -1.84 2.30 -15.14
CA ALA A 27 -2.35 2.91 -16.37
C ALA A 27 -1.22 3.49 -17.23
N VAL A 28 -0.31 4.26 -16.62
CA VAL A 28 0.85 4.84 -17.32
C VAL A 28 1.77 3.75 -17.86
N LEU A 29 1.91 2.63 -17.13
CA LEU A 29 2.67 1.48 -17.61
C LEU A 29 2.05 0.86 -18.87
N ALA A 30 0.73 0.72 -18.91
CA ALA A 30 0.03 0.20 -20.08
C ALA A 30 0.16 1.15 -21.29
N GLU A 31 0.15 2.46 -21.07
CA GLU A 31 0.41 3.45 -22.12
C GLU A 31 1.84 3.34 -22.69
N LEU A 32 2.82 3.14 -21.80
CA LEU A 32 4.22 2.93 -22.19
C LEU A 32 4.36 1.63 -23.02
N GLU A 33 3.76 0.54 -22.57
CA GLU A 33 3.73 -0.73 -23.30
C GLU A 33 3.11 -0.57 -24.69
N SER A 34 1.95 0.07 -24.78
CA SER A 34 1.28 0.32 -26.06
C SER A 34 2.12 1.16 -27.02
N THR A 35 2.91 2.11 -26.50
CA THR A 35 3.76 2.97 -27.30
C THR A 35 5.00 2.24 -27.79
N VAL A 36 5.69 1.52 -26.91
CA VAL A 36 6.96 0.84 -27.20
C VAL A 36 6.75 -0.41 -28.06
N GLU A 37 5.69 -1.18 -27.80
CA GLU A 37 5.44 -2.44 -28.51
C GLU A 37 5.12 -2.27 -29.99
N ARG A 38 4.68 -1.07 -30.39
CA ARG A 38 4.49 -0.72 -31.80
C ARG A 38 5.77 -0.81 -32.63
N ASP A 39 6.89 -0.38 -32.05
CA ASP A 39 8.17 -0.29 -32.75
C ASP A 39 9.13 -1.45 -32.37
N LEU A 40 8.72 -2.30 -31.42
CA LEU A 40 9.54 -3.37 -30.85
C LEU A 40 10.02 -4.37 -31.92
N ALA A 41 9.22 -4.64 -32.95
CA ALA A 41 9.59 -5.52 -34.05
C ALA A 41 10.80 -5.00 -34.87
N GLY A 42 11.03 -3.69 -34.87
CA GLY A 42 12.17 -3.06 -35.54
C GLY A 42 13.45 -3.06 -34.71
N TRP A 43 13.40 -3.49 -33.45
CA TRP A 43 14.56 -3.49 -32.56
C TRP A 43 15.43 -4.73 -32.75
N THR A 44 16.68 -4.65 -32.32
CA THR A 44 17.56 -5.83 -32.28
C THR A 44 17.00 -6.86 -31.29
N GLN A 45 17.28 -8.15 -31.52
CA GLN A 45 16.83 -9.22 -30.62
C GLN A 45 17.30 -9.01 -29.17
N GLU A 46 18.51 -8.49 -28.99
CA GLU A 46 19.07 -8.19 -27.68
C GLU A 46 18.28 -7.10 -26.95
N ALA A 47 17.87 -6.05 -27.66
CA ALA A 47 17.04 -4.97 -27.12
C ALA A 47 15.62 -5.48 -26.79
N GLN A 48 15.03 -6.32 -27.66
CA GLN A 48 13.74 -6.95 -27.40
C GLN A 48 13.78 -7.81 -26.13
N ALA A 49 14.81 -8.66 -25.98
CA ALA A 49 14.97 -9.50 -24.79
C ALA A 49 15.08 -8.68 -23.50
N ARG A 50 15.85 -7.57 -23.53
CA ARG A 50 15.94 -6.64 -22.40
C ARG A 50 14.61 -5.96 -22.08
N TYR A 51 13.86 -5.54 -23.11
CA TYR A 51 12.53 -4.97 -22.92
C TYR A 51 11.59 -5.95 -22.22
N TRP A 52 11.53 -7.21 -22.69
CA TRP A 52 10.67 -8.22 -22.07
C TRP A 52 11.05 -8.52 -20.61
N ALA A 53 12.35 -8.59 -20.31
CA ALA A 53 12.83 -8.77 -18.94
C ALA A 53 12.43 -7.58 -18.05
N ALA A 54 12.62 -6.35 -18.54
CA ALA A 54 12.20 -5.15 -17.84
C ALA A 54 10.67 -5.13 -17.63
N LYS A 55 9.90 -5.56 -18.65
CA LYS A 55 8.45 -5.64 -18.58
C LYS A 55 7.96 -6.63 -17.54
N GLN A 56 8.62 -7.78 -17.42
CA GLN A 56 8.30 -8.71 -16.36
C GLN A 56 8.57 -8.10 -14.97
N ALA A 57 9.75 -7.50 -14.79
CA ALA A 57 10.18 -6.94 -13.51
C ALA A 57 9.28 -5.78 -13.04
N TRP A 58 8.91 -4.86 -13.93
CA TRP A 58 7.98 -3.79 -13.57
C TRP A 58 6.60 -4.36 -13.22
N THR A 59 6.15 -5.42 -13.90
CA THR A 59 4.78 -5.93 -13.75
C THR A 59 4.63 -6.58 -12.39
N GLU A 60 5.65 -7.33 -12.00
CA GLU A 60 5.75 -7.90 -10.67
C GLU A 60 5.79 -6.80 -9.60
N ALA A 61 6.58 -5.74 -9.81
CA ALA A 61 6.67 -4.63 -8.87
C ALA A 61 5.33 -3.91 -8.67
N VAL A 62 4.63 -3.55 -9.75
CA VAL A 62 3.31 -2.88 -9.67
C VAL A 62 2.23 -3.86 -9.17
N GLY A 63 2.42 -5.16 -9.39
CA GLY A 63 1.58 -6.21 -8.83
C GLY A 63 1.62 -6.30 -7.31
N ARG A 64 2.78 -6.06 -6.69
CA ARG A 64 2.97 -6.08 -5.23
C ARG A 64 2.48 -4.83 -4.51
N MET A 65 2.38 -3.69 -5.20
CA MET A 65 2.04 -2.40 -4.58
C MET A 65 0.67 -2.38 -3.87
N PRO A 66 -0.43 -2.92 -4.44
CA PRO A 66 -1.72 -2.98 -3.75
C PRO A 66 -1.63 -3.74 -2.43
N ASP A 67 -1.00 -4.92 -2.43
CA ASP A 67 -0.83 -5.72 -1.21
C ASP A 67 -0.04 -4.98 -0.13
N CYS A 68 0.95 -4.16 -0.52
CA CYS A 68 1.69 -3.32 0.42
C CYS A 68 0.80 -2.24 1.06
N VAL A 69 -0.09 -1.62 0.28
CA VAL A 69 -1.05 -0.62 0.78
C VAL A 69 -2.08 -1.29 1.71
N ASP A 70 -2.56 -2.48 1.35
CA ASP A 70 -3.51 -3.23 2.18
C ASP A 70 -2.89 -3.69 3.51
N ARG A 71 -1.64 -4.15 3.51
CA ARG A 71 -0.91 -4.46 4.75
C ARG A 71 -0.71 -3.22 5.63
N ALA A 72 -0.41 -2.07 5.03
CA ALA A 72 -0.30 -0.82 5.80
C ALA A 72 -1.64 -0.47 6.46
N ARG A 73 -2.74 -0.59 5.72
CA ARG A 73 -4.10 -0.37 6.24
C ARG A 73 -4.45 -1.32 7.40
N GLU A 74 -4.10 -2.60 7.29
CA GLU A 74 -4.28 -3.56 8.37
C GLU A 74 -3.50 -3.16 9.63
N ALA A 75 -2.22 -2.81 9.48
CA ALA A 75 -1.40 -2.35 10.60
C ALA A 75 -1.99 -1.11 11.30
N PHE A 76 -2.47 -0.12 10.54
CA PHE A 76 -3.11 1.06 11.13
C PHE A 76 -4.41 0.72 11.88
N ARG A 77 -5.22 -0.23 11.38
CA ARG A 77 -6.42 -0.71 12.08
C ARG A 77 -6.08 -1.42 13.38
N GLU A 78 -5.05 -2.26 13.39
CA GLU A 78 -4.58 -2.94 14.61
C GLU A 78 -4.11 -1.93 15.66
N ILE A 79 -3.32 -0.93 15.24
CA ILE A 79 -2.88 0.15 16.13
C ILE A 79 -4.09 0.89 16.71
N ALA A 80 -5.09 1.24 15.89
CA ALA A 80 -6.30 1.91 16.35
C ALA A 80 -7.09 1.06 17.36
N GLY A 81 -7.23 -0.25 17.12
CA GLY A 81 -7.90 -1.19 18.02
C GLY A 81 -7.19 -1.37 19.36
N ASN A 82 -5.85 -1.49 19.35
CA ASN A 82 -5.06 -1.64 20.57
C ASN A 82 -4.96 -0.32 21.37
N SER A 83 -4.95 0.83 20.68
CA SER A 83 -4.97 2.16 21.31
C SER A 83 -6.30 2.48 22.00
N GLY A 84 -7.39 1.80 21.64
CA GLY A 84 -8.70 1.92 22.27
C GLY A 84 -8.91 1.02 23.51
N ALA A 85 -8.00 0.08 23.78
CA ALA A 85 -8.13 -0.89 24.87
C ALA A 85 -7.68 -0.36 26.25
N ALA A 86 -7.25 0.89 26.36
CA ALA A 86 -6.96 1.54 27.65
C ALA A 86 -8.23 2.15 28.28
N GLY A 87 -9.15 1.30 28.74
CA GLY A 87 -10.23 1.64 29.67
C GLY A 87 -9.95 1.08 31.07
N PRO A 88 -10.37 1.74 32.16
CA PRO A 88 -9.70 1.73 33.46
C PRO A 88 -9.76 0.37 34.16
N GLY A 89 -8.65 -0.01 34.79
CA GLY A 89 -8.63 -1.16 35.70
C GLY A 89 -9.63 -0.96 36.86
N PRO A 90 -10.20 -2.04 37.41
CA PRO A 90 -10.83 -1.94 38.71
C PRO A 90 -9.72 -1.89 39.78
N CYS A 91 -9.38 -0.67 40.22
CA CYS A 91 -9.15 -0.49 41.65
C CYS A 91 -10.49 -0.82 42.33
N GLY A 92 -10.56 -1.98 42.96
CA GLY A 92 -11.78 -2.52 43.55
C GLY A 92 -11.49 -3.42 44.74
N VAL A 93 -10.99 -2.79 45.80
CA VAL A 93 -11.16 -3.18 47.21
C VAL A 93 -10.32 -4.35 47.77
N CYS A 94 -9.58 -4.02 48.83
CA CYS A 94 -9.04 -4.93 49.82
C CYS A 94 -10.18 -5.73 50.47
N SER A 95 -10.07 -7.05 50.55
CA SER A 95 -10.85 -7.85 51.50
C SER A 95 -9.89 -8.73 52.29
N GLU A 96 -9.46 -8.21 53.44
CA GLU A 96 -9.08 -9.02 54.59
C GLU A 96 -10.33 -9.74 55.10
N ALA A 97 -10.23 -11.05 55.31
CA ALA A 97 -11.05 -11.84 56.23
C ALA A 97 -10.27 -13.11 56.61
#